data_AF-A0A383DKA1-F1
#
_entry.id   AF-A0A383DKA1-F1
#
_cell.length_a   1.000
_cell.length_b   1.000
_cell.length_c   1.000
_cell.angle_alpha   90.00
_cell.angle_beta   90.00
_cell.angle_gamma   90.00
#
_symmetry.space_group_name_H-M   'P 1'
#
loop_
_entity.id
_entity.type
_entity.pdbx_description
1 polymer ?
#
loop_
_entity_poly.entity_id
_entity_poly.type
_entity_poly.pdbx_seq_one_letter_code
_entity_poly.pdbx_strand_id
1 'polypeptide(L)'
;MAKSRGAPQGKKTKPGTASVKPKVVSPKQKPIDQKKNPKQRRKSPWREIRVALIALIWLTLLVAGFIAYVAHDLPDSDSLTGPKSAPSITLLARDGSTLARFG
;
A
#
# COMPACT_ATOMS: atom_id res chain seq x y z
N MET A 1 48.71 -2.62 -82.68
CA MET A 1 49.06 -1.79 -81.50
C MET A 1 49.28 -2.70 -80.29
N ALA A 2 50.32 -2.41 -79.49
CA ALA A 2 50.89 -3.17 -78.35
C ALA A 2 49.93 -3.32 -77.13
N LYS A 3 50.13 -4.06 -76.03
CA LYS A 3 51.32 -4.49 -75.20
C LYS A 3 50.80 -5.48 -74.11
N SER A 4 51.36 -6.69 -73.88
CA SER A 4 52.31 -7.10 -72.79
C SER A 4 51.91 -6.67 -71.36
N ARG A 5 51.95 -7.41 -70.23
CA ARG A 5 52.65 -8.65 -69.74
C ARG A 5 52.17 -8.95 -68.30
N GLY A 6 52.38 -10.17 -67.78
CA GLY A 6 52.85 -10.37 -66.40
C GLY A 6 52.13 -11.40 -65.51
N ALA A 7 52.73 -12.59 -65.35
CA ALA A 7 52.61 -13.48 -64.16
C ALA A 7 53.71 -13.06 -63.13
N PRO A 8 53.88 -13.62 -61.89
CA PRO A 8 53.90 -15.06 -61.58
C PRO A 8 53.50 -15.56 -60.15
N GLN A 9 53.23 -16.87 -60.09
CA GLN A 9 53.60 -17.91 -59.10
C GLN A 9 53.89 -17.59 -57.60
N GLY A 10 53.24 -18.35 -56.71
CA GLY A 10 53.88 -19.55 -56.15
C GLY A 10 54.04 -19.70 -54.62
N LYS A 11 54.01 -20.99 -54.20
CA LYS A 11 54.54 -21.67 -52.98
C LYS A 11 53.50 -21.97 -51.87
N LYS A 12 53.11 -23.25 -51.63
CA LYS A 12 53.84 -24.37 -50.93
C LYS A 12 54.10 -23.97 -49.46
N THR A 13 53.71 -24.65 -48.38
CA THR A 13 53.91 -26.07 -47.95
C THR A 13 53.39 -26.18 -46.48
N LYS A 14 52.55 -27.16 -46.10
CA LYS A 14 52.89 -28.46 -45.43
C LYS A 14 52.86 -28.41 -43.85
N PRO A 15 52.94 -29.53 -43.10
CA PRO A 15 51.80 -30.11 -42.36
C PRO A 15 52.09 -30.47 -40.88
N GLY A 16 51.13 -31.12 -40.21
CA GLY A 16 51.34 -31.91 -38.98
C GLY A 16 51.09 -31.12 -37.68
N THR A 17 50.82 -31.70 -36.52
CA THR A 17 50.82 -33.09 -36.03
C THR A 17 50.13 -33.06 -34.65
N ALA A 18 49.84 -34.24 -34.10
CA ALA A 18 49.52 -34.55 -32.69
C ALA A 18 48.01 -34.61 -32.34
N SER A 19 47.39 -35.80 -32.19
CA SER A 19 47.69 -36.88 -31.22
C SER A 19 47.46 -36.38 -29.78
N VAL A 20 46.25 -36.52 -29.23
CA VAL A 20 45.71 -37.68 -28.48
C VAL A 20 46.02 -37.62 -26.96
N LYS A 21 44.93 -37.86 -26.17
CA LYS A 21 44.80 -38.24 -24.74
C LYS A 21 44.74 -37.13 -23.67
N PRO A 22 44.07 -37.39 -22.52
CA PRO A 22 42.67 -37.81 -22.36
C PRO A 22 41.93 -36.85 -21.41
N LYS A 23 40.65 -36.62 -21.65
CA LYS A 23 39.80 -35.77 -20.80
C LYS A 23 39.54 -36.49 -19.47
N VAL A 24 40.32 -36.14 -18.45
CA VAL A 24 40.01 -36.44 -17.04
C VAL A 24 38.62 -35.92 -16.77
N VAL A 25 37.70 -36.83 -16.46
CA VAL A 25 36.31 -36.50 -16.12
C VAL A 25 36.33 -35.86 -14.74
N SER A 26 36.38 -34.53 -14.71
CA SER A 26 36.19 -33.76 -13.49
C SER A 26 34.76 -33.96 -12.95
N PRO A 27 34.59 -34.15 -11.63
CA PRO A 27 33.29 -34.43 -11.04
C PRO A 27 32.38 -33.22 -11.15
N LYS A 28 31.14 -33.49 -11.55
CA LYS A 28 30.01 -32.59 -11.74
C LYS A 28 29.77 -31.76 -10.46
N GLN A 29 30.34 -30.56 -10.39
CA GLN A 29 30.00 -29.57 -9.36
C GLN A 29 28.54 -29.12 -9.57
N LYS A 30 27.71 -29.34 -8.56
CA LYS A 30 26.34 -28.82 -8.49
C LYS A 30 26.39 -27.29 -8.50
N PRO A 31 25.54 -26.60 -9.27
CA PRO A 31 25.51 -25.14 -9.24
C PRO A 31 25.04 -24.71 -7.85
N ILE A 32 25.89 -23.93 -7.18
CA ILE A 32 25.58 -23.28 -5.92
C ILE A 32 24.40 -22.35 -6.17
N ASP A 33 23.28 -22.60 -5.50
CA ASP A 33 22.11 -21.73 -5.49
C ASP A 33 22.54 -20.34 -5.00
N GLN A 34 22.74 -19.44 -5.95
CA GLN A 34 22.99 -18.04 -5.68
C GLN A 34 21.73 -17.46 -5.05
N LYS A 35 21.75 -17.35 -3.72
CA LYS A 35 20.75 -16.64 -2.92
C LYS A 35 20.70 -15.19 -3.42
N LYS A 36 19.79 -14.92 -4.36
CA LYS A 36 19.57 -13.59 -4.93
C LYS A 36 19.22 -12.64 -3.80
N ASN A 37 20.15 -11.75 -3.49
CA ASN A 37 19.98 -10.68 -2.51
C ASN A 37 18.71 -9.89 -2.88
N PRO A 38 17.70 -9.77 -2.00
CA PRO A 38 16.45 -9.12 -2.36
C PRO A 38 16.75 -7.65 -2.67
N LYS A 39 16.68 -7.28 -3.95
CA LYS A 39 16.82 -5.90 -4.40
C LYS A 39 15.85 -5.05 -3.59
N GLN A 40 16.38 -4.18 -2.74
CA GLN A 40 15.64 -3.21 -1.96
C GLN A 40 14.82 -2.36 -2.95
N ARG A 41 13.54 -2.69 -3.09
CA ARG A 41 12.61 -1.93 -3.93
C ARG A 41 12.50 -0.56 -3.27
N ARG A 42 13.04 0.46 -3.94
CA ARG A 42 12.87 1.86 -3.53
C ARG A 42 11.38 2.09 -3.34
N LYS A 43 10.97 2.35 -2.08
CA LYS A 43 9.56 2.60 -1.75
C LYS A 43 9.19 3.93 -2.42
N SER A 44 8.31 3.86 -3.41
CA SER A 44 7.77 5.06 -4.02
C SER A 44 6.77 5.69 -3.06
N PRO A 45 6.92 6.97 -2.68
CA PRO A 45 5.99 7.66 -1.78
C PRO A 45 4.58 7.74 -2.38
N TRP A 46 4.45 7.54 -3.69
CA TRP A 46 3.16 7.48 -4.37
C TRP A 46 2.26 6.35 -3.88
N ARG A 47 2.84 5.25 -3.38
CA ARG A 47 2.06 4.16 -2.79
C ARG A 47 1.43 4.58 -1.46
N GLU A 48 2.16 5.33 -0.64
CA GLU A 48 1.68 5.80 0.66
C GLU A 48 0.60 6.86 0.49
N ILE A 49 0.79 7.81 -0.43
CA ILE A 49 -0.23 8.83 -0.75
C ILE A 49 -1.54 8.20 -1.21
N ARG A 50 -1.48 7.19 -2.11
CA ARG A 50 -2.69 6.48 -2.55
C ARG A 50 -3.39 5.78 -1.38
N VAL A 51 -2.64 5.12 -0.51
CA VAL A 51 -3.22 4.44 0.67
C VAL A 51 -3.84 5.46 1.62
N ALA A 52 -3.18 6.61 1.86
CA ALA A 52 -3.70 7.69 2.69
C ALA A 52 -5.01 8.27 2.12
N LEU A 53 -5.11 8.49 0.81
CA LEU A 53 -6.34 8.95 0.16
C LEU A 53 -7.49 7.95 0.32
N ILE A 54 -7.22 6.67 0.11
CA ILE A 54 -8.23 5.61 0.30
C ILE A 54 -8.68 5.59 1.76
N ALA A 55 -7.73 5.62 2.71
CA ALA A 55 -8.03 5.65 4.13
C ALA A 55 -8.86 6.89 4.51
N LEU A 56 -8.54 8.06 3.94
CA LEU A 56 -9.30 9.30 4.17
C LEU A 56 -10.76 9.17 3.72
N ILE A 57 -11.01 8.57 2.55
CA ILE A 57 -12.37 8.36 2.03
C ILE A 57 -13.16 7.42 2.95
N TRP A 58 -12.55 6.31 3.37
CA TRP A 58 -13.19 5.39 4.31
C TRP A 58 -13.44 6.02 5.68
N LEU A 59 -12.48 6.80 6.17
CA LEU A 59 -12.61 7.53 7.43
C LEU A 59 -13.76 8.55 7.35
N THR A 60 -13.87 9.29 6.24
CA THR A 60 -14.97 10.26 6.06
C THR A 60 -16.33 9.58 6.01
N LEU A 61 -16.45 8.42 5.37
CA LEU A 61 -17.67 7.61 5.39
C LEU A 61 -18.04 7.17 6.81
N LEU A 62 -17.08 6.63 7.57
CA LEU A 62 -17.30 6.22 8.97
C LEU A 62 -17.70 7.40 9.86
N VAL A 63 -16.98 8.51 9.75
CA VAL A 63 -17.26 9.72 10.56
C VAL A 63 -18.61 10.31 10.21
N ALA A 64 -18.96 10.41 8.92
CA ALA A 64 -20.27 10.90 8.49
C ALA A 64 -21.39 9.99 8.99
N GLY A 65 -21.23 8.67 8.88
CA GLY A 65 -22.18 7.70 9.42
C GLY A 65 -22.30 7.80 10.95
N PHE A 66 -21.20 8.00 11.66
CA PHE A 66 -21.19 8.20 13.11
C PHE A 66 -21.89 9.49 13.51
N ILE A 67 -21.60 10.60 12.84
CA ILE A 67 -22.28 11.90 13.08
C ILE A 67 -23.79 11.73 12.83
N ALA A 68 -24.18 11.09 11.73
CA ALA A 68 -25.59 10.83 11.42
C ALA A 68 -26.24 9.95 12.48
N TYR A 69 -25.56 8.92 12.97
CA TYR A 69 -26.03 8.07 14.06
C TYR A 69 -26.23 8.88 15.35
N VAL A 70 -25.23 9.66 15.77
CA VAL A 70 -25.32 10.51 16.97
C VAL A 70 -26.41 11.56 16.84
N ALA A 71 -26.56 12.20 15.66
CA ALA A 71 -27.60 13.18 15.42
C ALA A 71 -29.00 12.55 15.37
N HIS A 72 -29.11 11.29 14.92
CA HIS A 72 -30.37 10.56 14.89
C HIS A 72 -30.78 9.98 16.25
N ASP A 73 -29.80 9.61 17.09
CA ASP A 73 -30.02 9.07 18.44
C ASP A 73 -30.12 10.17 19.51
N LEU A 74 -29.46 11.33 19.27
CA LEU A 74 -29.64 12.56 20.05
C LEU A 74 -30.23 13.71 19.22
N PRO A 75 -31.39 13.52 18.55
CA PRO A 75 -32.08 14.64 17.95
C PRO A 75 -32.57 15.56 19.08
N ASP A 76 -32.39 16.87 18.88
CA ASP A 76 -32.72 17.99 19.78
C ASP A 76 -31.80 18.24 20.99
N SER A 77 -30.57 18.72 20.71
CA SER A 77 -29.77 19.48 21.70
C SER A 77 -30.36 20.85 22.03
N ASP A 78 -31.24 21.39 21.17
CA ASP A 78 -31.88 22.70 21.37
C ASP A 78 -32.88 22.71 22.55
N SER A 79 -33.31 21.53 23.00
CA SER A 79 -34.12 21.38 24.21
C SER A 79 -33.32 21.58 25.52
N LEU A 80 -31.98 21.58 25.45
CA LEU A 80 -31.08 21.70 26.60
C LEU A 80 -30.51 23.11 26.80
N THR A 81 -30.57 23.97 25.78
CA THR A 81 -30.11 25.37 25.82
C THR A 81 -31.22 26.37 26.13
N GLY A 82 -32.50 25.95 26.10
CA GLY A 82 -33.58 26.71 26.73
C GLY A 82 -33.39 26.76 28.25
N PRO A 83 -33.76 27.85 28.95
CA PRO A 83 -33.69 27.91 30.40
C PRO A 83 -34.42 26.68 30.96
N LYS A 84 -33.67 25.77 31.56
CA LYS A 84 -34.18 24.57 32.21
C LYS A 84 -35.17 25.04 33.27
N SER A 85 -36.45 25.09 32.91
CA SER A 85 -37.49 25.50 33.83
C SER A 85 -37.40 24.52 34.99
N ALA A 86 -37.03 25.04 36.17
CA ALA A 86 -36.96 24.21 37.35
C ALA A 86 -38.35 23.57 37.52
N PRO A 87 -38.44 22.24 37.66
CA PRO A 87 -39.73 21.59 37.80
C PRO A 87 -40.41 22.12 39.06
N SER A 88 -41.58 22.75 38.94
CA SER A 88 -42.29 23.26 40.11
C SER A 88 -43.04 22.13 40.81
N ILE A 89 -42.73 21.88 42.09
CA ILE A 89 -43.39 20.88 42.92
C ILE A 89 -44.53 21.55 43.68
N THR A 90 -45.75 21.08 43.49
CA THR A 90 -46.92 21.54 44.25
C THR A 90 -47.30 20.47 45.28
N LEU A 91 -47.29 20.84 46.55
CA LEU A 91 -47.79 20.00 47.63
C LEU A 91 -49.29 20.22 47.77
N LEU A 92 -50.05 19.14 47.60
CA LEU A 92 -51.50 19.11 47.75
C LEU A 92 -51.87 18.34 49.03
N ALA A 93 -52.85 18.83 49.77
CA ALA A 93 -53.50 18.07 50.82
C ALA A 93 -54.48 17.04 50.23
N ARG A 94 -54.96 16.11 51.05
CA ARG A 94 -55.87 15.02 50.60
C ARG A 94 -57.20 15.52 50.05
N ASP A 95 -57.61 16.72 50.43
CA ASP A 95 -58.81 17.42 49.93
C ASP A 95 -58.57 18.16 48.60
N GLY A 96 -57.36 18.10 48.05
CA GLY A 96 -56.97 18.79 46.83
C GLY A 96 -56.57 20.25 47.04
N SER A 97 -56.52 20.74 48.28
CA SER A 97 -56.08 22.11 48.56
C SER A 97 -54.55 22.25 48.45
N THR A 98 -54.09 23.41 47.97
CA THR A 98 -52.65 23.69 47.79
C THR A 98 -52.03 24.10 49.12
N LEU A 99 -51.05 23.32 49.60
CA LEU A 99 -50.28 23.65 50.80
C LEU A 99 -49.11 24.57 50.49
N ALA A 100 -48.36 24.26 49.41
CA ALA A 100 -47.21 25.04 48.99
C ALA A 100 -46.83 24.72 47.54
N ARG A 101 -46.16 25.67 46.87
CA ARG A 101 -45.55 25.48 45.55
C ARG A 101 -44.09 25.89 45.62
N PHE A 102 -43.21 24.98 45.22
CA PHE A 102 -41.77 25.20 45.12
C PHE A 102 -41.40 25.26 43.64
N GLY A 103 -40.57 26.21 43.23
CA GLY A 103 -40.12 26.40 41.85
C GLY A 103 -38.82 27.18 41.80
#